data_AF-A0AAD7MTF1-F1
#
_entry.id   AF-A0AAD7MTF1-F1
#
_cell.length_a   1.000
_cell.length_b   1.000
_cell.length_c   1.000
_cell.angle_alpha   90.00
_cell.angle_beta   90.00
_cell.angle_gamma   90.00
#
_symmetry.space_group_name_H-M   'P 1'
#
loop_
_entity.id
_entity.type
_entity.pdbx_description
1 polymer ?
#
loop_
_entity_poly.entity_id
_entity_poly.type
_entity_poly.pdbx_seq_one_letter_code
_entity_poly.pdbx_strand_id
1 'polypeptide(L)'
;MSTNTSSTERDGPVENIGQFVQHSVYWYEDGSVVVRVDDTTIYKIHVTMLKTLLNVIGDILTIPDGKEKNDPTREGTLRFPLWRPGTDASEFEDFLRWLYRAAWEGFGHNLEERHRIFTHLFKLADMWQIKAARAYATDSLEALPLAASRRLQLAGQFTIVSWVEPAVKHIVERKLSALTLEDIAALGLRVYSTLVKAQELIKIETRRTALVSPQMPNDSSWQCQKHLSCISAWPKIWFERIGKRLLHPEKPIHLRDVKIEALSIRNSTLSERCALDMLDVIDTITFSHETIISAAACGVIKYYESL
;
A
#
# COMPACT_ATOMS: atom_id res chain seq x y z
N MET A 1 -12.25 25.28 -24.64
CA MET A 1 -10.85 25.07 -24.22
C MET A 1 -10.50 23.64 -24.59
N SER A 2 -9.85 23.48 -25.74
CA SER A 2 -9.53 22.17 -26.32
C SER A 2 -8.23 21.65 -25.72
N THR A 3 -8.29 20.53 -25.02
CA THR A 3 -7.11 19.82 -24.54
C THR A 3 -6.59 18.92 -25.65
N ASN A 4 -5.44 19.30 -26.21
CA ASN A 4 -4.61 18.46 -27.08
C ASN A 4 -4.07 17.28 -26.26
N THR A 5 -4.68 16.11 -26.39
CA THR A 5 -4.03 14.83 -26.07
C THR A 5 -3.25 14.38 -27.31
N SER A 6 -1.97 14.75 -27.37
CA SER A 6 -1.03 14.20 -28.34
C SER A 6 -0.55 12.84 -27.83
N SER A 7 -1.28 11.79 -28.17
CA SER A 7 -0.78 10.42 -28.15
C SER A 7 0.08 10.21 -29.39
N THR A 8 1.38 10.48 -29.29
CA THR A 8 2.32 10.08 -30.34
C THR A 8 2.61 8.59 -30.22
N GLU A 9 1.82 7.76 -30.90
CA GLU A 9 2.31 6.48 -31.40
C GLU A 9 3.59 6.75 -32.21
N ARG A 10 4.67 6.03 -31.92
CA ARG A 10 5.99 6.25 -32.52
C ARG A 10 6.30 5.16 -33.53
N ASP A 11 6.46 5.57 -34.79
CA ASP A 11 6.79 4.74 -35.95
C ASP A 11 8.31 4.64 -36.23
N GLY A 12 9.16 4.52 -35.20
CA GLY A 12 10.57 4.18 -35.43
C GLY A 12 11.60 4.59 -34.37
N PRO A 13 12.86 4.15 -34.55
CA PRO A 13 13.98 4.42 -33.66
C PRO A 13 14.39 5.91 -33.70
N VAL A 14 14.75 6.48 -32.54
CA VAL A 14 15.14 7.89 -32.41
C VAL A 14 16.63 8.04 -32.65
N GLU A 15 16.98 8.80 -33.69
CA GLU A 15 18.36 9.10 -34.01
C GLU A 15 19.01 9.97 -32.92
N ASN A 16 20.26 9.66 -32.65
CA ASN A 16 21.12 10.36 -31.72
C ASN A 16 21.66 11.64 -32.38
N ILE A 17 20.88 12.73 -32.36
CA ILE A 17 21.21 14.03 -32.99
C ILE A 17 21.79 15.03 -31.97
N GLY A 18 22.38 14.57 -30.86
CA GLY A 18 22.81 15.42 -29.74
C GLY A 18 24.23 15.14 -29.24
N GLN A 19 24.77 16.06 -28.43
CA GLN A 19 25.97 15.81 -27.64
C GLN A 19 25.57 15.09 -26.35
N PHE A 20 25.82 13.79 -26.28
CA PHE A 20 25.55 12.98 -25.10
C PHE A 20 26.85 12.70 -24.33
N VAL A 21 26.74 12.68 -23.02
CA VAL A 21 27.82 12.31 -22.10
C VAL A 21 27.72 10.82 -21.80
N GLN A 22 28.83 10.11 -21.98
CA GLN A 22 28.95 8.72 -21.59
C GLN A 22 28.99 8.62 -20.07
N HIS A 23 28.16 7.76 -19.51
CA HIS A 23 28.14 7.57 -18.06
C HIS A 23 29.46 6.96 -17.58
N SER A 24 30.12 7.57 -16.58
CA SER A 24 31.48 7.18 -16.14
C SER A 24 31.58 5.76 -15.57
N VAL A 25 30.54 5.30 -14.86
CA VAL A 25 30.52 3.96 -14.24
C VAL A 25 29.94 2.88 -15.16
N TYR A 26 28.80 3.15 -15.80
CA TYR A 26 28.03 2.19 -16.59
C TYR A 26 28.27 2.37 -18.10
N TRP A 27 29.55 2.34 -18.48
CA TRP A 27 29.99 2.35 -19.86
C TRP A 27 30.99 1.20 -20.08
N TYR A 28 30.46 0.06 -20.51
CA TYR A 28 31.25 -1.15 -20.72
C TYR A 28 31.71 -1.22 -22.18
N GLU A 29 33.02 -1.41 -22.40
CA GLU A 29 33.58 -1.53 -23.75
C GLU A 29 33.01 -2.73 -24.52
N ASP A 30 32.79 -3.84 -23.81
CA ASP A 30 32.13 -5.06 -24.28
C ASP A 30 30.58 -5.02 -24.16
N GLY A 31 30.03 -3.88 -23.75
CA GLY A 31 28.59 -3.65 -23.74
C GLY A 31 27.98 -3.73 -25.15
N SER A 32 26.79 -4.33 -25.24
CA SER A 32 26.13 -4.68 -26.50
C SER A 32 24.87 -3.87 -26.79
N VAL A 33 24.42 -3.07 -25.83
CA VAL A 33 23.26 -2.18 -25.98
C VAL A 33 23.54 -0.81 -25.37
N VAL A 34 23.16 0.24 -26.08
CA VAL A 34 23.21 1.63 -25.63
C VAL A 34 21.80 2.07 -25.23
N VAL A 35 21.66 2.55 -24.00
CA VAL A 35 20.39 3.04 -23.43
C VAL A 35 20.51 4.54 -23.17
N ARG A 36 19.47 5.28 -23.54
CA ARG A 36 19.29 6.70 -23.22
C ARG A 36 18.09 6.85 -22.30
N VAL A 37 18.30 7.46 -21.14
CA VAL A 37 17.25 7.66 -20.12
C VAL A 37 16.78 9.10 -20.06
N ASP A 38 17.70 10.06 -20.17
CA ASP A 38 17.41 11.50 -20.21
C ASP A 38 17.95 12.15 -21.51
N ASP A 39 18.01 13.47 -21.54
CA ASP A 39 18.48 14.25 -22.70
C ASP A 39 20.00 14.40 -22.78
N THR A 40 20.74 13.92 -21.79
CA THR A 40 22.17 14.23 -21.60
C THR A 40 23.04 12.98 -21.50
N THR A 41 22.53 11.88 -20.96
CA THR A 41 23.33 10.75 -20.50
C THR A 41 22.98 9.47 -21.25
N ILE A 42 24.02 8.78 -21.70
CA ILE A 42 23.91 7.45 -22.33
C ILE A 42 24.73 6.41 -21.56
N TYR A 43 24.18 5.19 -21.56
CA TYR A 43 24.71 4.04 -20.84
C TYR A 43 25.01 2.96 -21.87
N LYS A 44 26.13 2.25 -21.72
CA LYS A 44 26.48 1.11 -22.58
C LYS A 44 26.60 -0.13 -21.70
N ILE A 45 25.66 -1.05 -21.82
CA ILE A 45 25.47 -2.20 -20.91
C ILE A 45 25.42 -3.53 -21.65
N HIS A 46 25.53 -4.63 -20.89
CA HIS A 46 25.46 -5.99 -21.40
C HIS A 46 24.01 -6.41 -21.63
N VAL A 47 23.65 -6.69 -22.89
CA VAL A 47 22.30 -7.16 -23.24
C VAL A 47 21.94 -8.48 -22.56
N THR A 48 22.95 -9.31 -22.27
CA THR A 48 22.79 -10.59 -21.57
C THR A 48 22.18 -10.39 -20.17
N MET A 49 22.57 -9.33 -19.46
CA MET A 49 22.01 -9.02 -18.14
C MET A 49 20.52 -8.71 -18.22
N LEU A 50 20.11 -7.91 -19.21
CA LEU A 50 18.68 -7.64 -19.46
C LEU A 50 17.93 -8.92 -19.86
N LYS A 51 18.52 -9.73 -20.76
CA LYS A 51 17.94 -11.02 -21.22
C LYS A 51 17.71 -12.01 -20.07
N THR A 52 18.60 -12.05 -19.07
CA THR A 52 18.42 -12.98 -17.93
C THR A 52 17.21 -12.67 -17.06
N LEU A 53 16.72 -11.43 -17.07
CA LEU A 53 15.61 -10.99 -16.21
C LEU A 53 14.28 -10.89 -16.94
N LEU A 54 14.35 -10.59 -18.23
CA LEU A 54 13.21 -10.42 -19.09
C LEU A 54 12.93 -11.75 -19.81
N ASN A 55 12.18 -12.65 -19.17
CA ASN A 55 11.70 -13.89 -19.78
C ASN A 55 10.78 -13.64 -21.02
N VAL A 56 10.48 -12.38 -21.35
CA VAL A 56 9.48 -11.94 -22.35
C VAL A 56 10.12 -11.03 -23.44
N ILE A 57 11.46 -10.99 -23.59
CA ILE A 57 12.11 -10.07 -24.55
C ILE A 57 11.73 -10.31 -26.00
N GLY A 58 11.33 -11.53 -26.40
CA GLY A 58 11.02 -11.82 -27.80
C GLY A 58 10.13 -10.76 -28.46
N ASP A 59 9.22 -10.16 -27.68
CA ASP A 59 8.21 -9.24 -28.20
C ASP A 59 8.31 -7.77 -27.70
N ILE A 60 8.88 -7.49 -26.51
CA ILE A 60 8.81 -6.15 -25.87
C ILE A 60 10.03 -5.27 -26.17
N LEU A 61 11.18 -5.90 -26.30
CA LEU A 61 12.38 -5.22 -26.74
C LEU A 61 12.72 -5.85 -28.07
N THR A 62 12.64 -5.07 -29.15
CA THR A 62 13.13 -5.42 -30.49
C THR A 62 14.65 -5.57 -30.48
N ILE A 63 15.17 -6.37 -29.55
CA ILE A 63 16.57 -6.72 -29.34
C ILE A 63 16.77 -8.02 -30.09
N PRO A 64 17.26 -8.00 -31.35
CA PRO A 64 17.34 -9.19 -32.15
C PRO A 64 18.39 -10.13 -31.56
N ASP A 65 18.18 -11.43 -31.74
CA ASP A 65 19.09 -12.48 -31.28
C ASP A 65 20.38 -12.51 -32.09
N GLY A 66 21.28 -11.54 -31.90
CA GLY A 66 22.72 -11.59 -32.24
C GLY A 66 23.12 -11.91 -33.69
N LYS A 67 22.15 -12.19 -34.58
CA LYS A 67 22.33 -12.64 -35.96
C LYS A 67 22.30 -11.46 -36.93
N GLU A 68 21.66 -10.36 -36.55
CA GLU A 68 21.63 -9.08 -37.29
C GLU A 68 22.56 -8.05 -36.64
N LYS A 69 23.87 -8.35 -36.60
CA LYS A 69 24.87 -7.49 -35.94
C LYS A 69 25.17 -6.19 -36.70
N ASN A 70 24.76 -6.06 -37.96
CA ASN A 70 25.27 -5.03 -38.87
C ASN A 70 24.25 -4.01 -39.34
N ASP A 71 23.04 -3.95 -38.76
CA ASP A 71 22.12 -2.86 -39.08
C ASP A 71 22.45 -1.60 -38.27
N PRO A 72 22.99 -0.53 -38.90
CA PRO A 72 23.33 0.71 -38.21
C PRO A 72 22.10 1.55 -37.83
N THR A 73 20.91 1.16 -38.28
CA THR A 73 19.62 1.80 -37.96
C THR A 73 18.88 1.15 -36.79
N ARG A 74 19.49 0.13 -36.19
CA ARG A 74 18.92 -0.67 -35.11
C ARG A 74 18.85 0.09 -33.78
N GLU A 75 17.72 -0.05 -33.08
CA GLU A 75 17.55 0.44 -31.71
C GLU A 75 18.55 -0.24 -30.74
N GLY A 76 19.00 0.49 -29.72
CA GLY A 76 20.04 0.05 -28.81
C GLY A 76 21.47 0.23 -29.35
N THR A 77 21.66 0.94 -30.45
CA THR A 77 23.00 1.30 -30.97
C THR A 77 23.40 2.71 -30.51
N LEU A 78 24.65 3.11 -30.75
CA LEU A 78 25.07 4.48 -30.45
C LEU A 78 24.27 5.52 -31.25
N ARG A 79 23.96 5.19 -32.52
CA ARG A 79 23.20 6.06 -33.42
C ARG A 79 21.72 6.07 -33.09
N PHE A 80 21.18 4.98 -32.57
CA PHE A 80 19.77 4.85 -32.19
C PHE A 80 19.69 4.19 -30.81
N PRO A 81 19.95 4.92 -29.71
CA PRO A 81 19.93 4.34 -28.38
C PRO A 81 18.51 3.89 -28.01
N LEU A 82 18.40 2.86 -27.18
CA LEU A 82 17.12 2.47 -26.59
C LEU A 82 16.64 3.63 -25.73
N TRP A 83 15.60 4.33 -26.18
CA TRP A 83 15.11 5.52 -25.50
C TRP A 83 13.80 5.23 -24.77
N ARG A 84 13.77 5.61 -23.49
CA ARG A 84 12.58 5.50 -22.64
C ARG A 84 12.37 6.82 -21.90
N PRO A 85 11.50 7.72 -22.40
CA PRO A 85 11.27 9.00 -21.75
C PRO A 85 10.66 8.81 -20.35
N GLY A 86 10.94 9.76 -19.45
CA GLY A 86 10.37 9.76 -18.10
C GLY A 86 11.15 8.94 -17.07
N THR A 87 12.34 8.45 -17.45
CA THR A 87 13.31 7.84 -16.53
C THR A 87 14.44 8.83 -16.27
N ASP A 88 14.67 9.12 -15.00
CA ASP A 88 15.84 9.92 -14.59
C ASP A 88 17.11 9.04 -14.56
N ALA A 89 18.27 9.66 -14.77
CA ALA A 89 19.57 9.03 -14.63
C ALA A 89 19.73 8.32 -13.27
N SER A 90 19.33 8.97 -12.17
CA SER A 90 19.47 8.36 -10.83
C SER A 90 18.56 7.14 -10.63
N GLU A 91 17.35 7.17 -11.20
CA GLU A 91 16.45 6.00 -11.23
C GLU A 91 17.10 4.83 -11.95
N PHE A 92 17.69 5.11 -13.13
CA PHE A 92 18.31 4.09 -13.94
C PHE A 92 19.58 3.52 -13.31
N GLU A 93 20.40 4.36 -12.68
CA GLU A 93 21.57 3.93 -11.93
C GLU A 93 21.19 3.00 -10.77
N ASP A 94 20.15 3.34 -9.99
CA ASP A 94 19.66 2.50 -8.90
C ASP A 94 19.19 1.12 -9.42
N PHE A 95 18.56 1.07 -10.61
CA PHE A 95 18.24 -0.18 -11.29
C PHE A 95 19.49 -0.95 -11.75
N LEU A 96 20.49 -0.28 -12.34
CA LEU A 96 21.73 -0.93 -12.79
C LEU A 96 22.54 -1.48 -11.63
N ARG A 97 22.56 -0.81 -10.47
CA ARG A 97 23.16 -1.31 -9.22
C ARG A 97 22.54 -2.66 -8.82
N TRP A 98 21.23 -2.76 -8.89
CA TRP A 98 20.51 -4.02 -8.64
C TRP A 98 20.79 -5.08 -9.72
N LEU A 99 20.72 -4.70 -11.01
CA LEU A 99 20.93 -5.58 -12.16
C LEU A 99 22.29 -6.28 -12.12
N TYR A 100 23.35 -5.50 -11.91
CA TYR A 100 24.72 -6.02 -11.84
C TYR A 100 25.07 -6.64 -10.49
N ARG A 101 24.10 -6.71 -9.55
CA ARG A 101 24.29 -7.18 -8.17
C ARG A 101 25.49 -6.53 -7.47
N ALA A 102 25.89 -5.34 -7.92
CA ALA A 102 27.17 -4.74 -7.59
C ALA A 102 27.26 -4.28 -6.12
N ALA A 103 26.16 -4.32 -5.37
CA ALA A 103 26.10 -3.85 -4.00
C ALA A 103 24.93 -4.41 -3.19
N TRP A 104 24.67 -5.73 -3.21
CA TRP A 104 23.71 -6.30 -2.25
C TRP A 104 24.11 -5.99 -0.79
N GLU A 105 25.42 -5.84 -0.52
CA GLU A 105 25.97 -5.43 0.77
C GLU A 105 25.94 -3.90 1.02
N GLY A 106 25.49 -3.10 0.04
CA GLY A 106 25.64 -1.64 0.04
C GLY A 106 24.39 -0.83 -0.30
N PHE A 107 23.19 -1.43 -0.29
CA PHE A 107 21.94 -0.69 -0.45
C PHE A 107 21.69 0.20 0.78
N GLY A 108 22.29 1.38 0.79
CA GLY A 108 22.05 2.51 1.70
C GLY A 108 21.96 2.18 3.20
N HIS A 109 22.86 2.74 4.01
CA HIS A 109 22.79 2.52 5.46
C HIS A 109 21.52 3.11 6.11
N ASN A 110 20.87 4.09 5.46
CA ASN A 110 19.68 4.74 5.99
C ASN A 110 18.38 4.27 5.31
N LEU A 111 17.24 4.58 5.93
CA LEU A 111 15.92 4.14 5.47
C LEU A 111 15.47 4.86 4.19
N GLU A 112 15.78 6.15 4.05
CA GLU A 112 15.34 6.99 2.93
C GLU A 112 15.96 6.55 1.62
N GLU A 113 17.26 6.26 1.63
CA GLU A 113 17.99 5.77 0.47
C GLU A 113 17.47 4.40 0.02
N ARG A 114 17.25 3.47 0.95
CA ARG A 114 16.67 2.15 0.63
C ARG A 114 15.28 2.28 0.03
N HIS A 115 14.45 3.13 0.63
CA HIS A 115 13.10 3.41 0.11
C HIS A 115 13.17 4.04 -1.30
N ARG A 116 14.07 5.00 -1.54
CA ARG A 116 14.30 5.59 -2.87
C ARG A 116 14.69 4.50 -3.88
N ILE A 117 15.71 3.71 -3.58
CA ILE A 117 16.24 2.68 -4.47
C ILE A 117 15.17 1.66 -4.84
N PHE A 118 14.42 1.15 -3.86
CA PHE A 118 13.38 0.16 -4.16
C PHE A 118 12.17 0.77 -4.89
N THR A 119 11.89 2.06 -4.68
CA THR A 119 10.87 2.80 -5.45
C THR A 119 11.32 2.94 -6.92
N HIS A 120 12.57 3.33 -7.16
CA HIS A 120 13.16 3.44 -8.50
C HIS A 120 13.17 2.08 -9.21
N LEU A 121 13.61 1.03 -8.50
CA LEU A 121 13.62 -0.34 -9.00
C LEU A 121 12.21 -0.81 -9.36
N PHE A 122 11.21 -0.55 -8.50
CA PHE A 122 9.84 -0.92 -8.79
C PHE A 122 9.34 -0.21 -10.06
N LYS A 123 9.51 1.11 -10.13
CA LYS A 123 9.08 1.92 -11.28
C LYS A 123 9.65 1.37 -12.59
N LEU A 124 10.95 1.09 -12.62
CA LEU A 124 11.62 0.56 -13.81
C LEU A 124 11.25 -0.89 -14.10
N ALA A 125 11.09 -1.72 -13.06
CA ALA A 125 10.63 -3.08 -13.21
C ALA A 125 9.22 -3.15 -13.80
N ASP A 126 8.33 -2.26 -13.37
CA ASP A 126 6.98 -2.16 -13.90
C ASP A 126 6.98 -1.63 -15.35
N MET A 127 7.72 -0.56 -15.59
CA MET A 127 7.88 0.02 -16.93
C MET A 127 8.44 -1.00 -17.94
N TRP A 128 9.36 -1.85 -17.52
CA TRP A 128 10.00 -2.88 -18.37
C TRP A 128 9.39 -4.27 -18.22
N GLN A 129 8.31 -4.41 -17.44
CA GLN A 129 7.61 -5.68 -17.21
C GLN A 129 8.54 -6.80 -16.67
N ILE A 130 9.54 -6.43 -15.87
CA ILE A 130 10.48 -7.35 -15.20
C ILE A 130 9.84 -7.88 -13.93
N LYS A 131 9.03 -8.94 -14.05
CA LYS A 131 8.29 -9.55 -12.92
C LYS A 131 9.18 -9.88 -11.72
N ALA A 132 10.37 -10.42 -11.95
CA ALA A 132 11.30 -10.77 -10.87
C ALA A 132 11.81 -9.54 -10.09
N ALA A 133 12.12 -8.45 -10.80
CA ALA A 133 12.53 -7.19 -10.19
C ALA A 133 11.37 -6.52 -9.44
N ARG A 134 10.16 -6.59 -10.01
CA ARG A 134 8.94 -6.06 -9.38
C ARG A 134 8.63 -6.81 -8.08
N ALA A 135 8.69 -8.14 -8.10
CA ALA A 135 8.51 -8.96 -6.90
C ALA A 135 9.55 -8.63 -5.84
N TYR A 136 10.85 -8.60 -6.22
CA TYR A 136 11.93 -8.23 -5.30
C TYR A 136 11.75 -6.83 -4.70
N ALA A 137 11.37 -5.83 -5.50
CA ALA A 137 11.13 -4.48 -5.02
C ALA A 137 9.92 -4.40 -4.08
N THR A 138 8.86 -5.16 -4.37
CA THR A 138 7.68 -5.28 -3.50
C THR A 138 8.07 -5.82 -2.13
N ASP A 139 8.73 -6.99 -2.10
CA ASP A 139 9.16 -7.64 -0.87
C ASP A 139 10.12 -6.75 -0.06
N SER A 140 11.03 -6.08 -0.76
CA SER A 140 12.02 -5.18 -0.16
C SER A 140 11.36 -3.94 0.46
N LEU A 141 10.38 -3.34 -0.21
CA LEU A 141 9.61 -2.22 0.34
C LEU A 141 8.69 -2.66 1.49
N GLU A 142 8.14 -3.86 1.44
CA GLU A 142 7.29 -4.40 2.52
C GLU A 142 8.07 -4.62 3.82
N ALA A 143 9.32 -5.06 3.69
CA ALA A 143 10.25 -5.22 4.80
C ALA A 143 10.68 -3.88 5.43
N LEU A 144 10.49 -2.75 4.75
CA LEU A 144 10.81 -1.44 5.32
C LEU A 144 9.74 -1.00 6.36
N PRO A 145 10.17 -0.37 7.47
CA PRO A 145 9.28 0.19 8.48
C PRO A 145 8.64 1.51 8.01
N LEU A 146 7.92 1.46 6.89
CA LEU A 146 7.24 2.62 6.30
C LEU A 146 5.98 2.97 7.07
N ALA A 147 5.70 4.27 7.17
CA ALA A 147 4.43 4.76 7.70
C ALA A 147 3.25 4.26 6.85
N ALA A 148 2.10 4.01 7.46
CA ALA A 148 0.93 3.50 6.74
C ALA A 148 0.44 4.45 5.64
N SER A 149 0.54 5.77 5.83
CA SER A 149 0.26 6.77 4.78
C SER A 149 1.15 6.56 3.56
N ARG A 150 2.45 6.37 3.77
CA ARG A 150 3.41 6.11 2.70
C ARG A 150 3.18 4.76 2.03
N ARG A 151 2.89 3.70 2.79
CA ARG A 151 2.50 2.39 2.21
C ARG A 151 1.26 2.51 1.33
N LEU A 152 0.25 3.25 1.78
CA LEU A 152 -0.98 3.46 1.03
C LEU A 152 -0.76 4.29 -0.26
N GLN A 153 0.14 5.27 -0.21
CA GLN A 153 0.55 6.03 -1.39
C GLN A 153 1.24 5.12 -2.42
N LEU A 154 2.24 4.34 -2.00
CA LEU A 154 2.95 3.41 -2.87
C LEU A 154 1.98 2.34 -3.44
N ALA A 155 1.05 1.86 -2.62
CA ALA A 155 0.02 0.92 -3.06
C ALA A 155 -0.83 1.49 -4.20
N GLY A 156 -1.15 2.78 -4.19
CA GLY A 156 -1.85 3.46 -5.29
C GLY A 156 -0.96 3.69 -6.50
N GLN A 157 0.27 4.16 -6.28
CA GLN A 157 1.22 4.43 -7.36
C GLN A 157 1.60 3.18 -8.16
N PHE A 158 1.64 2.03 -7.50
CA PHE A 158 2.17 0.78 -8.04
C PHE A 158 1.13 -0.36 -8.10
N THR A 159 -0.13 -0.04 -7.80
CA THR A 159 -1.28 -0.97 -7.80
C THR A 159 -1.03 -2.21 -6.94
N ILE A 160 -0.48 -2.02 -5.74
CA ILE A 160 -0.18 -3.10 -4.77
C ILE A 160 -1.40 -3.28 -3.85
N VAL A 161 -2.41 -3.99 -4.34
CA VAL A 161 -3.72 -4.14 -3.67
C VAL A 161 -3.61 -4.73 -2.26
N SER A 162 -2.70 -5.69 -2.05
CA SER A 162 -2.49 -6.36 -0.76
C SER A 162 -2.10 -5.40 0.38
N TRP A 163 -1.54 -4.23 0.06
CA TRP A 163 -1.13 -3.24 1.05
C TRP A 163 -2.23 -2.27 1.46
N VAL A 164 -3.30 -2.17 0.66
CA VAL A 164 -4.33 -1.14 0.86
C VAL A 164 -5.07 -1.35 2.17
N GLU A 165 -5.63 -2.54 2.41
CA GLU A 165 -6.43 -2.80 3.61
C GLU A 165 -5.62 -2.67 4.92
N PRO A 166 -4.41 -3.28 5.07
CA PRO A 166 -3.60 -3.09 6.26
C PRO A 166 -3.23 -1.63 6.52
N ALA A 167 -2.92 -0.86 5.47
CA ALA A 167 -2.58 0.55 5.60
C ALA A 167 -3.79 1.40 5.99
N VAL A 168 -4.95 1.18 5.35
CA VAL A 168 -6.23 1.82 5.70
C VAL A 168 -6.57 1.54 7.16
N LYS A 169 -6.51 0.28 7.59
CA LYS A 169 -6.74 -0.13 8.98
C LYS A 169 -5.87 0.66 9.95
N HIS A 170 -4.56 0.69 9.70
CA HIS A 170 -3.61 1.39 10.57
C HIS A 170 -3.83 2.91 10.60
N ILE A 171 -4.20 3.55 9.48
CA ILE A 171 -4.49 4.99 9.46
C ILE A 171 -5.81 5.28 10.18
N VAL A 172 -6.86 4.49 9.94
CA VAL A 172 -8.20 4.67 10.52
C VAL A 172 -8.18 4.46 12.04
N GLU A 173 -7.36 3.56 12.56
CA GLU A 173 -7.22 3.32 14.00
C GLU A 173 -6.41 4.41 14.73
N ARG A 174 -5.68 5.27 14.00
CA ARG A 174 -4.89 6.38 14.59
C ARG A 174 -5.65 7.70 14.58
N LYS A 175 -5.24 8.62 15.46
CA LYS A 175 -5.78 9.99 15.49
C LYS A 175 -5.46 10.69 14.17
N LEU A 176 -6.45 11.34 13.52
CA LEU A 176 -6.21 12.15 12.30
C LEU A 176 -5.15 13.22 12.50
N SER A 177 -5.04 13.77 13.71
CA SER A 177 -4.01 14.76 14.05
C SER A 177 -2.57 14.23 13.92
N ALA A 178 -2.39 12.92 13.77
CA ALA A 178 -1.09 12.31 13.52
C ALA A 178 -0.70 12.30 12.02
N LEU A 179 -1.63 12.64 11.11
CA LEU A 179 -1.33 12.80 9.70
C LEU A 179 -0.81 14.21 9.45
N THR A 180 0.35 14.31 8.81
CA THR A 180 0.94 15.59 8.41
C THR A 180 0.27 16.13 7.14
N LEU A 181 0.52 17.40 6.81
CA LEU A 181 0.06 17.96 5.52
C LEU A 181 0.70 17.24 4.32
N GLU A 182 1.94 16.78 4.48
CA GLU A 182 2.63 15.99 3.47
C GLU A 182 1.95 14.63 3.26
N ASP A 183 1.56 13.95 4.34
CA ASP A 183 0.77 12.71 4.26
C ASP A 183 -0.55 12.93 3.53
N ILE A 184 -1.26 14.02 3.83
CA ILE A 184 -2.55 14.34 3.21
C ILE A 184 -2.38 14.65 1.72
N ALA A 185 -1.36 15.43 1.37
CA ALA A 185 -1.05 15.73 -0.02
C ALA A 185 -0.67 14.47 -0.80
N ALA A 186 0.13 13.59 -0.20
CA ALA A 186 0.58 12.32 -0.77
C ALA A 186 -0.56 11.32 -1.01
N LEU A 187 -1.52 11.22 -0.09
CA LEU A 187 -2.70 10.37 -0.24
C LEU A 187 -3.69 10.92 -1.28
N GLY A 188 -3.72 12.24 -1.44
CA GLY A 188 -4.71 12.93 -2.25
C GLY A 188 -6.07 13.04 -1.55
N LEU A 189 -6.84 14.05 -1.97
CA LEU A 189 -8.08 14.46 -1.29
C LEU A 189 -9.13 13.34 -1.24
N ARG A 190 -9.24 12.52 -2.30
CA ARG A 190 -10.23 11.45 -2.39
C ARG A 190 -9.98 10.34 -1.39
N VAL A 191 -8.75 9.82 -1.34
CA VAL A 191 -8.34 8.79 -0.37
C VAL A 191 -8.49 9.33 1.05
N TYR A 192 -7.99 10.55 1.31
CA TYR A 192 -8.13 11.20 2.60
C TYR A 192 -9.60 11.32 3.04
N SER A 193 -10.50 11.77 2.17
CA SER A 193 -11.94 11.88 2.49
C SER A 193 -12.56 10.53 2.85
N THR A 194 -12.21 9.46 2.13
CA THR A 194 -12.66 8.09 2.44
C THR A 194 -12.20 7.64 3.82
N LEU A 195 -10.93 7.89 4.17
CA LEU A 195 -10.37 7.55 5.48
C LEU A 195 -11.04 8.33 6.62
N VAL A 196 -11.27 9.64 6.44
CA VAL A 196 -11.94 10.48 7.44
C VAL A 196 -13.38 10.02 7.69
N LYS A 197 -14.14 9.71 6.63
CA LYS A 197 -15.51 9.18 6.76
C LYS A 197 -15.52 7.83 7.50
N ALA A 198 -14.58 6.95 7.18
CA ALA A 198 -14.45 5.66 7.87
C ALA A 198 -14.18 5.84 9.37
N GLN A 199 -13.26 6.74 9.72
CA GLN A 199 -13.00 7.09 11.12
C GLN A 199 -14.21 7.70 11.83
N GLU A 200 -14.94 8.58 11.15
CA GLU A 200 -16.16 9.17 11.70
C GLU A 200 -17.22 8.11 11.99
N LEU A 201 -17.45 7.18 11.06
CA LEU A 201 -18.36 6.06 11.25
C LEU A 201 -17.95 5.17 12.42
N ILE A 202 -16.65 4.87 12.57
CA ILE A 202 -16.15 4.11 13.73
C ILE A 202 -16.39 4.87 15.04
N LYS A 203 -16.22 6.20 15.07
CA LYS A 203 -16.50 7.01 16.26
C LYS A 203 -17.99 7.02 16.60
N ILE A 204 -18.86 7.11 15.60
CA ILE A 204 -20.32 7.01 15.78
C ILE A 204 -20.66 5.65 16.37
N GLU A 205 -20.15 4.57 15.79
CA GLU A 205 -20.41 3.21 16.25
C GLU A 205 -19.86 3.00 17.66
N THR A 206 -18.65 3.49 17.96
CA THR A 206 -18.05 3.45 19.31
C THR A 206 -18.96 4.10 20.34
N ARG A 207 -19.52 5.29 20.04
CA ARG A 207 -20.46 5.98 20.93
C ARG A 207 -21.77 5.23 21.06
N ARG A 208 -22.30 4.69 19.96
CA ARG A 208 -23.54 3.89 19.95
C ARG A 208 -23.37 2.66 20.83
N THR A 209 -22.32 1.87 20.61
CA THR A 209 -21.99 0.68 21.41
C THR A 209 -21.74 1.05 22.87
N ALA A 210 -21.13 2.19 23.15
CA ALA A 210 -20.90 2.62 24.52
C ALA A 210 -22.20 2.98 25.27
N LEU A 211 -23.12 3.68 24.61
CA LEU A 211 -24.33 4.23 25.22
C LEU A 211 -25.53 3.30 25.15
N VAL A 212 -25.57 2.40 24.17
CA VAL A 212 -26.68 1.47 23.94
C VAL A 212 -26.17 0.06 24.21
N SER A 213 -26.56 -0.50 25.35
CA SER A 213 -26.25 -1.88 25.69
C SER A 213 -26.99 -2.85 24.77
N PRO A 214 -26.41 -4.04 24.51
CA PRO A 214 -27.16 -5.18 23.98
C PRO A 214 -28.45 -5.39 24.78
N GLN A 215 -29.54 -5.71 24.10
CA GLN A 215 -30.81 -5.97 24.77
C GLN A 215 -30.76 -7.35 25.43
N MET A 216 -31.10 -7.41 26.71
CA MET A 216 -31.30 -8.68 27.41
C MET A 216 -32.72 -9.17 27.12
N PRO A 217 -32.91 -10.33 26.47
CA PRO A 217 -34.23 -10.87 26.16
C PRO A 217 -35.05 -11.07 27.44
N ASN A 218 -36.31 -10.63 27.43
CA ASN A 218 -37.26 -10.94 28.51
C ASN A 218 -37.92 -12.30 28.25
N ASP A 219 -37.12 -13.36 28.26
CA ASP A 219 -37.57 -14.74 28.03
C ASP A 219 -37.39 -15.58 29.31
N SER A 220 -38.39 -16.40 29.59
CA SER A 220 -38.39 -17.45 30.60
C SER A 220 -37.29 -18.51 30.44
N SER A 221 -36.70 -18.64 29.25
CA SER A 221 -35.58 -19.56 28.98
C SER A 221 -34.31 -19.23 29.78
N TRP A 222 -34.18 -17.98 30.23
CA TRP A 222 -33.08 -17.51 31.06
C TRP A 222 -33.41 -17.93 32.50
N GLN A 223 -32.90 -19.07 32.94
CA GLN A 223 -33.18 -19.74 34.22
C GLN A 223 -32.70 -18.92 35.44
N CYS A 224 -33.23 -17.71 35.61
CA CYS A 224 -32.81 -16.72 36.58
C CYS A 224 -34.02 -16.26 37.41
N GLN A 225 -33.95 -16.48 38.72
CA GLN A 225 -35.02 -16.11 39.66
C GLN A 225 -35.24 -14.59 39.76
N LYS A 226 -34.25 -13.78 39.38
CA LYS A 226 -34.29 -12.30 39.45
C LYS A 226 -34.05 -11.66 38.08
N HIS A 227 -34.54 -12.30 37.01
CA HIS A 227 -34.25 -11.88 35.63
C HIS A 227 -34.64 -10.42 35.34
N LEU A 228 -35.81 -9.97 35.80
CA LEU A 228 -36.23 -8.57 35.66
C LEU A 228 -35.25 -7.59 36.32
N SER A 229 -34.67 -7.95 37.46
CA SER A 229 -33.62 -7.15 38.11
C SER A 229 -32.35 -7.13 37.25
N CYS A 230 -31.93 -8.26 36.67
CA CYS A 230 -30.80 -8.33 35.75
C CYS A 230 -31.02 -7.44 34.51
N ILE A 231 -32.19 -7.50 33.88
CA ILE A 231 -32.56 -6.66 32.73
C ILE A 231 -32.44 -5.18 33.10
N SER A 232 -33.00 -4.78 34.25
CA SER A 232 -32.96 -3.38 34.69
C SER A 232 -31.54 -2.89 35.04
N ALA A 233 -30.69 -3.78 35.56
CA ALA A 233 -29.32 -3.44 35.94
C ALA A 233 -28.35 -3.44 34.75
N TRP A 234 -28.63 -4.22 33.72
CA TRP A 234 -27.71 -4.47 32.61
C TRP A 234 -27.21 -3.20 31.90
N PRO A 235 -28.06 -2.23 31.49
CA PRO A 235 -27.58 -1.02 30.82
C PRO A 235 -26.57 -0.23 31.65
N LYS A 236 -26.78 -0.16 32.98
CA LYS A 236 -25.86 0.50 33.91
C LYS A 236 -24.52 -0.22 33.96
N ILE A 237 -24.54 -1.54 34.09
CA ILE A 237 -23.34 -2.38 34.16
C ILE A 237 -22.54 -2.29 32.87
N TRP A 238 -23.23 -2.38 31.73
CA TRP A 238 -22.64 -2.22 30.41
C TRP A 238 -21.93 -0.88 30.28
N PHE A 239 -22.61 0.23 30.61
CA PHE A 239 -22.01 1.54 30.52
C PHE A 239 -20.81 1.69 31.47
N GLU A 240 -20.93 1.20 32.71
CA GLU A 240 -19.85 1.29 33.71
C GLU A 240 -18.61 0.49 33.34
N ARG A 241 -18.77 -0.68 32.72
CA ARG A 241 -17.67 -1.60 32.39
C ARG A 241 -17.12 -1.39 30.98
N ILE A 242 -17.99 -1.25 30.00
CA ILE A 242 -17.65 -1.18 28.57
C ILE A 242 -17.75 0.26 28.08
N GLY A 243 -18.89 0.92 28.32
CA GLY A 243 -19.14 2.27 27.80
C GLY A 243 -18.09 3.30 28.20
N LYS A 244 -17.74 3.37 29.49
CA LYS A 244 -16.69 4.26 30.01
C LYS A 244 -15.32 3.98 29.39
N ARG A 245 -15.01 2.72 29.09
CA ARG A 245 -13.74 2.32 28.48
C ARG A 245 -13.69 2.62 26.99
N LEU A 246 -14.80 2.43 26.26
CA LEU A 246 -14.91 2.84 24.85
C LEU A 246 -14.78 4.36 24.70
N LEU A 247 -15.35 5.12 25.64
CA LEU A 247 -15.34 6.59 25.62
C LEU A 247 -14.16 7.22 26.35
N HIS A 248 -13.18 6.42 26.80
CA HIS A 248 -12.04 6.95 27.53
C HIS A 248 -11.23 7.91 26.64
N PRO A 249 -10.92 9.14 27.09
CA PRO A 249 -10.31 10.17 26.23
C PRO A 249 -8.89 9.84 25.77
N GLU A 250 -8.11 9.17 26.62
CA GLU A 250 -6.69 8.84 26.33
C GLU A 250 -6.46 7.40 25.87
N LYS A 251 -7.10 6.43 26.54
CA LYS A 251 -6.93 4.99 26.33
C LYS A 251 -8.27 4.30 26.06
N PRO A 252 -8.98 4.67 24.97
CA PRO A 252 -10.20 3.96 24.58
C PRO A 252 -9.87 2.51 24.20
N ILE A 253 -10.73 1.57 24.57
CA ILE A 253 -10.68 0.21 24.00
C ILE A 253 -11.22 0.24 22.56
N HIS A 254 -10.73 -0.63 21.67
CA HIS A 254 -11.26 -0.71 20.32
C HIS A 254 -12.58 -1.49 20.28
N LEU A 255 -13.44 -1.19 19.30
CA LEU A 255 -14.70 -1.91 19.10
C LEU A 255 -14.51 -3.42 18.93
N ARG A 256 -13.42 -3.85 18.28
CA ARG A 256 -13.08 -5.27 18.12
C ARG A 256 -12.80 -5.98 19.45
N ASP A 257 -12.37 -5.23 20.47
CA ASP A 257 -11.99 -5.76 21.78
C ASP A 257 -13.18 -5.84 22.74
N VAL A 258 -14.34 -5.27 22.38
CA VAL A 258 -15.54 -5.23 23.23
C VAL A 258 -15.97 -6.62 23.70
N LYS A 259 -15.87 -7.63 22.83
CA LYS A 259 -16.19 -9.03 23.20
C LYS A 259 -15.27 -9.54 24.30
N ILE A 260 -13.96 -9.33 24.14
CA ILE A 260 -12.96 -9.74 25.13
C ILE A 260 -13.20 -9.03 26.45
N GLU A 261 -13.52 -7.73 26.39
CA GLU A 261 -13.78 -6.94 27.59
C GLU A 261 -15.09 -7.32 28.27
N ALA A 262 -16.11 -7.73 27.51
CA ALA A 262 -17.36 -8.24 28.06
C ALA A 262 -17.15 -9.51 28.88
N LEU A 263 -16.23 -10.40 28.48
CA LEU A 263 -15.88 -11.61 29.25
C LEU A 263 -15.33 -11.29 30.65
N SER A 264 -14.80 -10.08 30.86
CA SER A 264 -14.27 -9.63 32.16
C SER A 264 -15.34 -9.10 33.12
N ILE A 265 -16.60 -8.97 32.68
CA ILE A 265 -17.68 -8.42 33.49
C ILE A 265 -17.97 -9.35 34.68
N ARG A 266 -17.42 -9.00 35.83
CA ARG A 266 -17.83 -9.54 37.14
C ARG A 266 -18.67 -8.49 37.85
N ASN A 267 -19.89 -8.85 38.23
CA ASN A 267 -20.78 -7.98 39.00
C ASN A 267 -21.69 -8.79 39.93
N SER A 268 -21.77 -8.39 41.19
CA SER A 268 -22.66 -8.98 42.20
C SER A 268 -24.15 -8.70 41.96
N THR A 269 -24.50 -7.74 41.10
CA THR A 269 -25.91 -7.39 40.79
C THR A 269 -26.51 -8.23 39.68
N LEU A 270 -25.69 -8.87 38.82
CA LEU A 270 -26.16 -9.83 37.83
C LEU A 270 -26.06 -11.23 38.41
N SER A 271 -27.04 -12.08 38.10
CA SER A 271 -26.85 -13.51 38.29
C SER A 271 -25.77 -14.01 37.33
N GLU A 272 -25.00 -15.01 37.77
CA GLU A 272 -23.97 -15.66 36.95
C GLU A 272 -24.56 -16.20 35.65
N ARG A 273 -25.77 -16.77 35.71
CA ARG A 273 -26.47 -17.28 34.52
C ARG A 273 -26.79 -16.18 33.50
N CYS A 274 -27.41 -15.07 33.92
CA CYS A 274 -27.70 -13.95 33.00
C CYS A 274 -26.41 -13.33 32.45
N ALA A 275 -25.31 -13.32 33.22
CA ALA A 275 -24.04 -12.83 32.72
C ALA A 275 -23.50 -13.72 31.58
N LEU A 276 -23.53 -15.05 31.75
CA LEU A 276 -23.13 -16.01 30.73
C LEU A 276 -24.01 -15.94 29.47
N ASP A 277 -25.33 -15.96 29.65
CA ASP A 277 -26.26 -15.89 28.51
C ASP A 277 -26.11 -14.56 27.75
N MET A 278 -25.76 -13.45 28.42
CA MET A 278 -25.43 -12.19 27.74
C MET A 278 -24.13 -12.24 26.94
N LEU A 279 -23.14 -13.06 27.35
CA LEU A 279 -21.93 -13.24 26.56
C LEU A 279 -22.25 -13.92 25.23
N ASP A 280 -23.15 -14.89 25.24
CA ASP A 280 -23.63 -15.54 24.02
C ASP A 280 -24.36 -14.51 23.12
N VAL A 281 -25.22 -13.67 23.69
CA VAL A 281 -25.86 -12.58 22.95
C VAL A 281 -24.81 -11.64 22.35
N ILE A 282 -23.81 -11.22 23.11
CA ILE A 282 -22.73 -10.34 22.64
C ILE A 282 -21.92 -11.00 21.52
N ASP A 283 -21.73 -12.32 21.57
CA ASP A 283 -20.99 -13.02 20.54
C ASP A 283 -21.73 -13.03 19.20
N THR A 284 -23.07 -13.02 19.22
CA THR A 284 -23.87 -12.87 18.00
C THR A 284 -23.85 -11.45 17.41
N ILE A 285 -23.39 -10.44 18.16
CA ILE A 285 -23.35 -9.06 17.68
C ILE A 285 -22.13 -8.86 16.76
N THR A 286 -22.43 -8.51 15.51
CA THR A 286 -21.42 -8.07 14.56
C THR A 286 -21.14 -6.58 14.77
N PHE A 287 -20.03 -6.26 15.41
CA PHE A 287 -19.54 -4.89 15.46
C PHE A 287 -19.04 -4.46 14.08
N SER A 288 -19.54 -3.34 13.56
CA SER A 288 -19.28 -2.91 12.18
C SER A 288 -17.83 -2.46 11.91
N HIS A 289 -16.91 -2.58 12.87
CA HIS A 289 -15.53 -2.06 12.76
C HIS A 289 -14.78 -2.59 11.52
N GLU A 290 -14.67 -3.92 11.39
CA GLU A 290 -13.96 -4.53 10.25
C GLU A 290 -14.74 -4.31 8.94
N THR A 291 -16.07 -4.26 8.99
CA THR A 291 -16.90 -3.93 7.81
C THR A 291 -16.65 -2.51 7.31
N ILE A 292 -16.51 -1.54 8.23
CA ILE A 292 -16.22 -0.13 7.88
C ILE A 292 -14.82 -0.02 7.27
N ILE A 293 -13.81 -0.69 7.86
CA ILE A 293 -12.43 -0.70 7.33
C ILE A 293 -12.39 -1.35 5.95
N SER A 294 -13.00 -2.52 5.79
CA SER A 294 -13.06 -3.23 4.51
C SER A 294 -13.79 -2.40 3.44
N ALA A 295 -14.90 -1.75 3.80
CA ALA A 295 -15.61 -0.84 2.88
C ALA A 295 -14.75 0.35 2.47
N ALA A 296 -13.98 0.93 3.40
CA ALA A 296 -13.04 2.02 3.10
C ALA A 296 -11.90 1.54 2.20
N ALA A 297 -11.30 0.38 2.47
CA ALA A 297 -10.26 -0.22 1.66
C ALA A 297 -10.76 -0.52 0.23
N CYS A 298 -11.93 -1.14 0.09
CA CYS A 298 -12.60 -1.34 -1.20
C CYS A 298 -12.83 -0.02 -1.94
N GLY A 299 -13.24 1.05 -1.24
CA GLY A 299 -13.41 2.38 -1.83
C GLY A 299 -12.10 2.97 -2.35
N VAL A 300 -10.99 2.75 -1.64
CA VAL A 300 -9.64 3.18 -2.07
C VAL A 300 -9.15 2.35 -3.25
N ILE A 301 -9.32 1.01 -3.22
CA ILE A 301 -8.95 0.11 -4.33
C ILE A 301 -9.66 0.53 -5.62
N LYS A 302 -10.99 0.72 -5.57
CA LYS A 302 -11.78 1.17 -6.73
C LYS A 302 -11.32 2.53 -7.28
N TYR A 303 -10.85 3.42 -6.41
CA TYR A 303 -10.31 4.69 -6.86
C TYR A 303 -8.97 4.51 -7.56
N TYR A 304 -8.06 3.70 -7.02
CA TYR A 304 -6.78 3.39 -7.66
C TYR A 304 -6.95 2.68 -9.00
N GLU A 305 -7.91 1.77 -9.12
CA GLU A 305 -8.26 1.11 -10.39
C GLU A 305 -8.85 2.06 -11.44
N SER A 306 -9.28 3.26 -11.04
CA SER A 306 -9.86 4.28 -11.94
C SER A 306 -8.88 5.34 -12.43
N LEU A 307 -7.65 5.34 -11.93
CA LEU A 307 -6.56 6.22 -12.35
C LEU A 307 -5.86 5.66 -13.59
#